data_AF-A0A8T5BVG0-F1
#
_entry.id   AF-A0A8T5BVG0-F1
#
_cell.length_a   1.000
_cell.length_b   1.000
_cell.length_c   1.000
_cell.angle_alpha   90.00
_cell.angle_beta   90.00
_cell.angle_gamma   90.00
#
_symmetry.space_group_name_H-M   'P 1'
#
loop_
_entity.id
_entity.type
_entity.pdbx_description
1 polymer ?
#
loop_
_entity_poly.entity_id
_entity_poly.type
_entity_poly.pdbx_seq_one_letter_code
_entity_poly.pdbx_strand_id
1 'polypeptide(L)'
;SIGLCYVEKYVSVLLVIDGFQPLLLSYIRVINGKYVLIQAVDKKIFEKDVREGFLGDALAINLALPYVPVYGRKYLENLEIMLKYRFLYELLVNLILEFPELSSELYIKPEYFVVEALTSRARLFPLLIYDVSNFLSKNFRDEKFKCVLEGYNKVLNILEKKGVIEYLNGYIRISSDFADKVKTRRNYFMKILKSINRAFLLLTFGILPQVFKLLSQSQALKLFPLRDNEQQYMLEDSKAYLFISTANGLTSIATSLGLENLAKKALSADLNELNVEKIGGIFNDVYLVRAARNGNEKKVVIKSFRDWTGFKWVPLSLWTIGTKNFALSGRKRLEKECSINRFLYSRGFAVPMLIGMNPAGKLVCMEYVEGETIEKVVKRIMRGESSEKDIEKDLKVIRRVGENMAKIHALGITLGDTKPENMLLAKDGRIYFLDLEQASRNGDKAWDVAEFLYYSGRYTQMFDGIERVKLV
;
A
#
# COMPACT_ATOMS: atom_id res chain seq x y z
N SER A 1 -19.81 34.20 2.56
CA SER A 1 -18.50 34.26 1.88
C SER A 1 -18.70 33.97 0.40
N ILE A 2 -17.85 34.49 -0.50
CA ILE A 2 -17.94 34.26 -1.97
C ILE A 2 -16.58 33.71 -2.42
N GLY A 3 -16.55 32.60 -3.17
CA GLY A 3 -15.35 32.00 -3.76
C GLY A 3 -15.50 31.88 -5.27
N LEU A 4 -14.55 32.36 -6.09
CA LEU A 4 -14.56 32.21 -7.55
C LEU A 4 -13.61 31.07 -7.99
N CYS A 5 -14.12 30.10 -8.75
CA CYS A 5 -13.32 29.12 -9.49
C CYS A 5 -13.44 29.41 -11.00
N TYR A 6 -12.31 29.51 -11.72
CA TYR A 6 -12.24 29.82 -13.16
C TYR A 6 -12.08 28.52 -13.97
N VAL A 7 -13.09 28.19 -14.77
CA VAL A 7 -13.00 27.18 -15.85
C VAL A 7 -13.52 27.86 -17.12
N GLU A 8 -12.85 27.71 -18.26
CA GLU A 8 -12.99 28.57 -19.46
C GLU A 8 -14.39 28.71 -20.09
N LYS A 9 -15.43 28.05 -19.56
CA LYS A 9 -16.83 28.22 -20.00
C LYS A 9 -17.80 28.67 -18.90
N TYR A 10 -17.42 28.64 -17.62
CA TYR A 10 -18.29 29.07 -16.52
C TYR A 10 -17.53 29.46 -15.25
N VAL A 11 -18.14 30.31 -14.42
CA VAL A 11 -17.63 30.74 -13.12
C VAL A 11 -18.46 30.09 -12.03
N SER A 12 -17.84 29.36 -11.10
CA SER A 12 -18.53 28.84 -9.92
C SER A 12 -18.42 29.81 -8.75
N VAL A 13 -19.55 30.07 -8.08
CA VAL A 13 -19.70 30.98 -6.94
C VAL A 13 -20.34 30.23 -5.78
N LEU A 14 -19.59 30.02 -4.70
CA LEU A 14 -20.11 29.47 -3.46
C LEU A 14 -20.46 30.58 -2.46
N LEU A 15 -21.72 30.64 -2.04
CA LEU A 15 -22.27 31.53 -1.02
C LEU A 15 -22.55 30.75 0.26
N VAL A 16 -21.81 31.04 1.33
CA VAL A 16 -22.13 30.56 2.68
C VAL A 16 -22.80 31.67 3.47
N ILE A 17 -24.06 31.44 3.86
CA ILE A 17 -24.98 32.46 4.42
C ILE A 17 -25.53 31.95 5.76
N ASP A 18 -25.49 32.80 6.79
CA ASP A 18 -26.02 32.44 8.10
C ASP A 18 -27.56 32.58 8.13
N GLY A 19 -28.26 31.54 8.60
CA GLY A 19 -29.73 31.54 8.70
C GLY A 19 -30.45 31.40 7.35
N PHE A 20 -29.81 30.81 6.34
CA PHE A 20 -30.36 30.71 4.99
C PHE A 20 -31.49 29.66 4.93
N GLN A 21 -32.73 30.14 4.83
CA GLN A 21 -33.93 29.30 4.94
C GLN A 21 -34.13 28.26 3.81
N PRO A 22 -33.65 28.46 2.57
CA PRO A 22 -33.64 27.38 1.59
C PRO A 22 -32.67 26.24 1.93
N LEU A 23 -31.77 26.43 2.91
CA LEU A 23 -30.72 25.51 3.37
C LEU A 23 -29.63 25.21 2.33
N LEU A 24 -30.02 24.92 1.10
CA LEU A 24 -29.17 24.74 -0.07
C LEU A 24 -29.95 25.15 -1.32
N LEU A 25 -29.35 26.00 -2.15
CA LEU A 25 -29.90 26.43 -3.43
C LEU A 25 -28.78 26.45 -4.47
N SER A 26 -29.04 25.89 -5.65
CA SER A 26 -28.12 25.95 -6.79
C SER A 26 -28.87 26.47 -8.01
N TYR A 27 -28.32 27.47 -8.70
CA TYR A 27 -28.88 27.98 -9.95
C TYR A 27 -27.79 28.55 -10.85
N ILE A 28 -28.10 28.65 -12.15
CA ILE A 28 -27.18 29.16 -13.15
C ILE A 28 -27.74 30.45 -13.73
N ARG A 29 -26.89 31.46 -13.89
CA ARG A 29 -27.22 32.70 -14.62
C ARG A 29 -26.20 32.97 -15.69
N VAL A 30 -26.64 33.63 -16.76
CA VAL A 30 -25.74 34.18 -17.78
C VAL A 30 -25.49 35.64 -17.44
N ILE A 31 -24.22 36.00 -17.22
CA ILE A 31 -23.79 37.38 -16.95
C ILE A 31 -22.70 37.72 -17.97
N ASN A 32 -22.91 38.75 -18.78
CA ASN A 32 -21.97 39.19 -19.83
C ASN A 32 -21.50 38.04 -20.74
N GLY A 33 -22.43 37.17 -21.15
CA GLY A 33 -22.13 36.01 -22.01
C GLY A 33 -21.38 34.86 -21.32
N LYS A 34 -21.09 34.96 -20.01
CA LYS A 34 -20.48 33.89 -19.21
C LYS A 34 -21.53 33.22 -18.33
N TYR A 35 -21.45 31.90 -18.24
CA TYR A 35 -22.28 31.14 -17.31
C TYR A 35 -21.73 31.27 -15.90
N VAL A 36 -22.59 31.56 -14.93
CA VAL A 36 -22.25 31.67 -13.52
C VAL A 36 -23.10 30.67 -12.75
N LEU A 37 -22.45 29.65 -12.19
CA LEU A 37 -23.07 28.70 -11.28
C LEU A 37 -23.02 29.28 -9.88
N ILE A 38 -24.18 29.53 -9.28
CA ILE A 38 -24.30 30.05 -7.92
C ILE A 38 -24.83 28.95 -7.02
N GLN A 39 -24.02 28.57 -6.03
CA GLN A 39 -24.37 27.62 -4.98
C GLN A 39 -24.48 28.37 -3.66
N ALA A 40 -25.68 28.52 -3.11
CA ALA A 40 -25.93 29.13 -1.81
C ALA A 40 -26.28 28.08 -0.77
N VAL A 41 -25.63 28.13 0.39
CA VAL A 41 -25.79 27.14 1.46
C VAL A 41 -25.83 27.82 2.83
N ASP A 42 -26.66 27.27 3.71
CA ASP A 42 -26.67 27.68 5.12
C ASP A 42 -25.33 27.37 5.79
N LYS A 43 -24.86 28.32 6.62
CA LYS A 43 -23.59 28.24 7.34
C LYS A 43 -23.44 26.94 8.13
N LYS A 44 -24.47 26.53 8.88
CA LYS A 44 -24.40 25.34 9.74
C LYS A 44 -24.27 24.07 8.89
N ILE A 45 -24.96 24.02 7.75
CA ILE A 45 -24.87 22.89 6.82
C ILE A 45 -23.49 22.82 6.19
N PHE A 46 -22.95 23.94 5.71
CA PHE A 46 -21.63 23.98 5.11
C PHE A 46 -20.54 23.57 6.09
N GLU A 47 -20.56 24.12 7.31
CA GLU A 47 -19.61 23.73 8.35
C GLU A 47 -19.73 22.25 8.74
N LYS A 48 -20.96 21.70 8.75
CA LYS A 48 -21.18 20.27 9.00
C LYS A 48 -20.64 19.40 7.87
N ASP A 49 -20.74 19.85 6.61
CA ASP A 49 -20.09 19.19 5.48
C ASP A 49 -18.56 19.21 5.63
N VAL A 50 -17.98 20.35 6.00
CA VAL A 50 -16.55 20.49 6.28
C VAL A 50 -16.06 19.65 7.46
N ARG A 51 -16.88 19.46 8.51
CA ARG A 51 -16.51 18.67 9.70
C ARG A 51 -16.75 17.17 9.53
N GLU A 52 -17.87 16.76 8.95
CA GLU A 52 -18.32 15.36 8.93
C GLU A 52 -18.55 14.75 7.55
N GLY A 53 -18.50 15.54 6.48
CA GLY A 53 -18.84 15.10 5.12
C GLY A 53 -20.33 14.88 5.01
N PHE A 54 -21.11 15.73 5.67
CA PHE A 54 -22.56 15.62 5.77
C PHE A 54 -23.24 15.56 4.42
N LEU A 55 -22.74 16.30 3.42
CA LEU A 55 -23.21 16.29 2.03
C LEU A 55 -22.34 15.40 1.13
N GLY A 56 -21.57 14.50 1.73
CA GLY A 56 -20.58 13.70 1.03
C GLY A 56 -19.41 14.50 0.47
N ASP A 57 -19.13 15.69 1.02
CA ASP A 57 -18.09 16.62 0.56
C ASP A 57 -18.41 17.36 -0.75
N ALA A 58 -19.64 17.25 -1.28
CA ALA A 58 -20.03 17.91 -2.53
C ALA A 58 -19.84 19.44 -2.51
N LEU A 59 -20.02 20.10 -1.36
CA LEU A 59 -19.78 21.53 -1.23
C LEU A 59 -18.41 21.81 -0.63
N ALA A 60 -18.00 21.04 0.39
CA ALA A 60 -16.73 21.21 1.07
C ALA A 60 -15.53 21.09 0.12
N ILE A 61 -15.60 20.24 -0.92
CA ILE A 61 -14.54 20.05 -1.91
C ILE A 61 -14.11 21.35 -2.62
N ASN A 62 -14.97 22.37 -2.67
CA ASN A 62 -14.59 23.69 -3.20
C ASN A 62 -13.45 24.35 -2.40
N LEU A 63 -13.27 24.00 -1.11
CA LEU A 63 -12.14 24.46 -0.29
C LEU A 63 -10.87 23.63 -0.53
N ALA A 64 -10.98 22.46 -1.17
CA ALA A 64 -9.85 21.63 -1.57
C ALA A 64 -9.35 21.96 -2.99
N LEU A 65 -10.15 22.71 -3.76
CA LEU A 65 -9.80 23.25 -5.06
C LEU A 65 -9.31 24.71 -4.95
N PRO A 66 -8.66 25.26 -5.99
CA PRO A 66 -8.31 26.68 -6.01
C PRO A 66 -9.56 27.57 -5.95
N TYR A 67 -9.59 28.54 -5.03
CA TYR A 67 -10.67 29.50 -4.89
C TYR A 67 -10.15 30.91 -4.55
N VAL A 68 -10.91 31.93 -4.93
CA VAL A 68 -10.62 33.34 -4.57
C VAL A 68 -11.63 33.84 -3.55
N PRO A 69 -11.26 34.10 -2.28
CA PRO A 69 -12.18 34.61 -1.29
C PRO A 69 -12.49 36.09 -1.55
N VAL A 70 -13.73 36.38 -1.90
CA VAL A 70 -14.25 37.75 -2.09
C VAL A 70 -14.75 38.34 -0.76
N TYR A 71 -15.30 37.51 0.14
CA TYR A 71 -15.69 37.93 1.49
C TYR A 71 -15.49 36.80 2.51
N GLY A 72 -15.12 37.16 3.75
CA GLY A 72 -14.98 36.21 4.86
C GLY A 72 -13.74 35.31 4.75
N ARG A 73 -12.61 35.85 4.28
CA ARG A 73 -11.34 35.11 4.07
C ARG A 73 -10.94 34.26 5.27
N LYS A 74 -10.83 34.84 6.47
CA LYS A 74 -10.42 34.13 7.69
C LYS A 74 -11.36 32.96 8.05
N TYR A 75 -12.66 33.11 7.79
CA TYR A 75 -13.63 32.05 7.99
C TYR A 75 -13.39 30.88 7.03
N LEU A 76 -13.17 31.17 5.75
CA LEU A 76 -12.89 30.15 4.73
C LEU A 76 -11.55 29.44 4.99
N GLU A 77 -10.50 30.19 5.33
CA GLU A 77 -9.17 29.63 5.64
C GLU A 77 -9.22 28.65 6.83
N ASN A 78 -9.98 28.98 7.88
CA ASN A 78 -10.17 28.09 9.03
C ASN A 78 -10.89 26.79 8.63
N LEU A 79 -11.93 26.89 7.79
CA LEU A 79 -12.66 25.72 7.30
C LEU A 79 -11.81 24.88 6.34
N GLU A 80 -10.99 25.51 5.52
CA GLU A 80 -10.04 24.82 4.63
C GLU A 80 -9.04 23.98 5.43
N ILE A 81 -8.43 24.54 6.47
CA ILE A 81 -7.49 23.81 7.34
C ILE A 81 -8.20 22.62 8.00
N MET A 82 -9.43 22.82 8.49
CA MET A 82 -10.24 21.77 9.09
C MET A 82 -10.56 20.64 8.11
N LEU A 83 -10.96 20.99 6.89
CA LEU A 83 -11.24 20.04 5.83
C LEU A 83 -10.01 19.22 5.46
N LYS A 84 -8.89 19.91 5.18
CA LYS A 84 -7.63 19.27 4.79
C LYS A 84 -7.08 18.38 5.90
N TYR A 85 -7.24 18.77 7.17
CA TYR A 85 -6.93 17.89 8.33
C TYR A 85 -7.74 16.61 8.30
N ARG A 86 -9.06 16.71 8.11
CA ARG A 86 -9.90 15.51 8.00
C ARG A 86 -9.46 14.62 6.84
N PHE A 87 -9.27 15.19 5.65
CA PHE A 87 -8.87 14.45 4.46
C PHE A 87 -7.53 13.73 4.67
N LEU A 88 -6.51 14.45 5.13
CA LEU A 88 -5.19 13.88 5.40
C LEU A 88 -5.27 12.73 6.41
N TYR A 89 -6.02 12.90 7.48
CA TYR A 89 -6.19 11.87 8.49
C TYR A 89 -6.89 10.61 7.93
N GLU A 90 -7.97 10.80 7.17
CA GLU A 90 -8.67 9.70 6.48
C GLU A 90 -7.75 8.95 5.51
N LEU A 91 -6.98 9.67 4.70
CA LEU A 91 -6.06 9.08 3.72
C LEU A 91 -4.93 8.28 4.38
N LEU A 92 -4.36 8.79 5.48
CA LEU A 92 -3.35 8.07 6.26
C LEU A 92 -3.92 6.78 6.86
N VAL A 93 -5.13 6.84 7.45
CA VAL A 93 -5.81 5.65 7.98
C VAL A 93 -6.10 4.66 6.85
N ASN A 94 -6.56 5.12 5.68
CA ASN A 94 -6.79 4.26 4.52
C ASN A 94 -5.51 3.56 4.05
N LEU A 95 -4.39 4.28 3.96
CA LEU A 95 -3.10 3.69 3.60
C LEU A 95 -2.67 2.59 4.58
N ILE A 96 -2.86 2.81 5.89
CA ILE A 96 -2.55 1.80 6.91
C ILE A 96 -3.44 0.57 6.78
N LEU A 97 -4.72 0.77 6.47
CA LEU A 97 -5.67 -0.33 6.32
C LEU A 97 -5.48 -1.10 5.00
N GLU A 98 -5.07 -0.41 3.93
CA GLU A 98 -4.77 -1.00 2.63
C GLU A 98 -3.44 -1.77 2.65
N PHE A 99 -2.41 -1.23 3.32
CA PHE A 99 -1.05 -1.77 3.39
C PHE A 99 -0.58 -1.92 4.85
N PRO A 100 -1.19 -2.80 5.67
CA PRO A 100 -0.90 -2.88 7.09
C PRO A 100 0.58 -3.16 7.39
N GLU A 101 1.24 -4.03 6.62
CA GLU A 101 2.63 -4.40 6.92
C GLU A 101 3.67 -3.44 6.29
N LEU A 102 3.27 -2.67 5.27
CA LEU A 102 4.15 -1.74 4.55
C LEU A 102 3.92 -0.27 4.89
N SER A 103 2.81 0.08 5.55
CA SER A 103 2.39 1.48 5.78
C SER A 103 3.46 2.37 6.40
N SER A 104 4.26 1.87 7.35
CA SER A 104 5.37 2.62 7.96
C SER A 104 6.61 2.70 7.07
N GLU A 105 6.74 1.83 6.06
CA GLU A 105 7.85 1.78 5.11
C GLU A 105 7.58 2.58 3.81
N LEU A 106 6.37 3.14 3.70
CA LEU A 106 5.98 3.98 2.56
C LEU A 106 6.65 5.35 2.62
N TYR A 107 7.20 5.74 1.48
CA TYR A 107 7.64 7.10 1.18
C TYR A 107 6.54 7.77 0.36
N ILE A 108 5.82 8.70 0.98
CA ILE A 108 4.63 9.33 0.40
C ILE A 108 5.01 10.74 -0.06
N LYS A 109 4.80 11.05 -1.35
CA LYS A 109 4.94 12.43 -1.81
C LYS A 109 3.76 13.28 -1.34
N PRO A 110 3.95 14.55 -0.91
CA PRO A 110 2.85 15.43 -0.47
C PRO A 110 1.71 15.56 -1.50
N GLU A 111 2.03 15.52 -2.79
CA GLU A 111 1.09 15.58 -3.90
C GLU A 111 0.06 14.43 -3.88
N TYR A 112 0.42 13.27 -3.31
CA TYR A 112 -0.50 12.14 -3.11
C TYR A 112 -1.80 12.58 -2.44
N PHE A 113 -1.70 13.40 -1.39
CA PHE A 113 -2.85 13.79 -0.59
C PHE A 113 -3.80 14.72 -1.34
N VAL A 114 -3.27 15.58 -2.21
CA VAL A 114 -4.08 16.44 -3.08
C VAL A 114 -4.80 15.59 -4.12
N VAL A 115 -4.05 14.76 -4.85
CA VAL A 115 -4.57 13.95 -5.95
C VAL A 115 -5.60 12.95 -5.42
N GLU A 116 -5.29 12.18 -4.38
CA GLU A 116 -6.21 11.17 -3.85
C GLU A 116 -7.44 11.81 -3.20
N ALA A 117 -7.29 12.92 -2.46
CA ALA A 117 -8.45 13.58 -1.85
C ALA A 117 -9.46 14.05 -2.89
N LEU A 118 -9.00 14.64 -4.00
CA LEU A 118 -9.85 15.14 -5.06
C LEU A 118 -10.41 14.02 -5.93
N THR A 119 -9.59 13.06 -6.37
CA THR A 119 -10.03 11.97 -7.26
C THR A 119 -11.00 11.02 -6.58
N SER A 120 -10.77 10.66 -5.30
CA SER A 120 -11.68 9.79 -4.54
C SER A 120 -13.08 10.39 -4.41
N ARG A 121 -13.18 11.73 -4.29
CA ARG A 121 -14.45 12.47 -4.17
C ARG A 121 -15.09 12.75 -5.52
N ALA A 122 -14.31 13.12 -6.53
CA ALA A 122 -14.80 13.32 -7.89
C ALA A 122 -15.53 12.07 -8.42
N ARG A 123 -15.02 10.87 -8.12
CA ARG A 123 -15.69 9.60 -8.48
C ARG A 123 -17.10 9.46 -7.91
N LEU A 124 -17.44 10.16 -6.82
CA LEU A 124 -18.77 10.14 -6.20
C LEU A 124 -19.71 11.20 -6.79
N PHE A 125 -19.19 12.23 -7.46
CA PHE A 125 -19.97 13.36 -7.99
C PHE A 125 -19.59 13.65 -9.44
N PRO A 126 -20.34 13.11 -10.42
CA PRO A 126 -20.05 13.29 -11.84
C PRO A 126 -19.87 14.74 -12.28
N LEU A 127 -20.59 15.67 -11.65
CA LEU A 127 -20.50 17.11 -11.94
C LEU A 127 -19.14 17.73 -11.57
N LEU A 128 -18.40 17.13 -10.63
CA LEU A 128 -17.09 17.59 -10.18
C LEU A 128 -15.93 16.90 -10.92
N ILE A 129 -16.21 15.83 -11.67
CA ILE A 129 -15.19 15.10 -12.42
C ILE A 129 -14.49 16.02 -13.42
N TYR A 130 -15.23 16.90 -14.08
CA TYR A 130 -14.67 17.85 -15.04
C TYR A 130 -13.71 18.85 -14.36
N ASP A 131 -14.14 19.49 -13.28
CA ASP A 131 -13.33 20.48 -12.57
C ASP A 131 -12.06 19.85 -11.97
N VAL A 132 -12.19 18.67 -11.38
CA VAL A 132 -11.06 17.93 -10.81
C VAL A 132 -10.13 17.41 -11.91
N SER A 133 -10.66 16.87 -13.01
CA SER A 133 -9.85 16.39 -14.12
C SER A 133 -9.09 17.52 -14.81
N ASN A 134 -9.72 18.70 -14.97
CA ASN A 134 -9.05 19.88 -15.52
C ASN A 134 -7.93 20.35 -14.60
N PHE A 135 -8.23 20.48 -13.30
CA PHE A 135 -7.25 20.91 -12.30
C PHE A 135 -6.04 19.95 -12.20
N LEU A 136 -6.27 18.64 -12.32
CA LEU A 136 -5.22 17.61 -12.22
C LEU A 136 -4.55 17.27 -13.55
N SER A 137 -5.04 17.78 -14.69
CA SER A 137 -4.48 17.45 -16.00
C SER A 137 -2.99 17.85 -16.09
N LYS A 138 -2.17 16.95 -16.65
CA LYS A 138 -0.69 16.96 -16.64
C LYS A 138 -0.01 18.21 -17.19
N ASN A 139 -0.75 19.13 -17.80
CA ASN A 139 -0.19 20.36 -18.35
C ASN A 139 0.19 21.41 -17.29
N PHE A 140 -0.12 21.20 -16.02
CA PHE A 140 0.01 22.26 -15.03
C PHE A 140 0.51 21.80 -13.65
N ARG A 141 1.82 21.92 -13.42
CA ARG A 141 2.37 22.29 -12.09
C ARG A 141 2.25 23.80 -11.90
N ASP A 142 1.03 24.31 -12.08
CA ASP A 142 0.75 25.72 -11.98
C ASP A 142 0.87 26.24 -10.55
N GLU A 143 1.03 27.56 -10.45
CA GLU A 143 0.97 28.29 -9.17
C GLU A 143 -0.28 27.92 -8.36
N LYS A 144 -1.40 27.60 -9.02
CA LYS A 144 -2.63 27.14 -8.37
C LYS A 144 -2.46 25.81 -7.64
N PHE A 145 -1.78 24.82 -8.24
CA PHE A 145 -1.53 23.53 -7.58
C PHE A 145 -0.61 23.72 -6.37
N LYS A 146 0.44 24.54 -6.52
CA LYS A 146 1.34 24.89 -5.41
C LYS A 146 0.59 25.55 -4.25
N CYS A 147 -0.29 26.51 -4.53
CA CYS A 147 -1.13 27.17 -3.53
C CYS A 147 -2.06 26.16 -2.78
N VAL A 148 -2.70 25.24 -3.50
CA VAL A 148 -3.52 24.18 -2.87
C VAL A 148 -2.65 23.30 -1.98
N LEU A 149 -1.48 22.88 -2.48
CA LEU A 149 -0.51 22.04 -1.77
C LEU A 149 0.03 22.72 -0.50
N GLU A 150 0.26 24.03 -0.51
CA GLU A 150 0.66 24.79 0.68
C GLU A 150 -0.36 24.66 1.82
N GLY A 151 -1.65 24.68 1.50
CA GLY A 151 -2.69 24.43 2.51
C GLY A 151 -2.63 23.01 3.09
N TYR A 152 -2.26 21.99 2.28
CA TYR A 152 -2.01 20.64 2.79
C TYR A 152 -0.74 20.58 3.63
N ASN A 153 0.34 21.26 3.22
CA ASN A 153 1.60 21.33 3.97
C ASN A 153 1.43 21.95 5.36
N LYS A 154 0.58 22.98 5.50
CA LYS A 154 0.23 23.56 6.82
C LYS A 154 -0.34 22.50 7.76
N VAL A 155 -1.19 21.61 7.24
CA VAL A 155 -1.82 20.54 8.01
C VAL A 155 -0.86 19.39 8.27
N LEU A 156 -0.03 19.02 7.31
CA LEU A 156 1.01 18.02 7.48
C LEU A 156 1.98 18.41 8.61
N ASN A 157 2.37 19.68 8.70
CA ASN A 157 3.17 20.19 9.83
C ASN A 157 2.45 20.02 11.19
N ILE A 158 1.11 20.13 11.23
CA ILE A 158 0.34 19.86 12.45
C ILE A 158 0.37 18.36 12.79
N LEU A 159 0.29 17.48 11.80
CA LEU A 159 0.33 16.03 11.99
C LEU A 159 1.71 15.53 12.41
N GLU A 160 2.78 16.13 11.87
CA GLU A 160 4.16 15.86 12.29
C GLU A 160 4.36 16.21 13.76
N LYS A 161 3.96 17.42 14.20
CA LYS A 161 4.02 17.84 15.60
C LYS A 161 3.24 16.93 16.56
N LYS A 162 2.25 16.20 16.05
CA LYS A 162 1.46 15.22 16.81
C LYS A 162 2.05 13.80 16.78
N GLY A 163 3.20 13.60 16.13
CA GLY A 163 3.84 12.29 15.97
C GLY A 163 3.06 11.32 15.08
N VAL A 164 2.18 11.81 14.21
CA VAL A 164 1.40 10.97 13.29
C VAL A 164 2.23 10.61 12.05
N ILE A 165 3.08 11.54 11.62
CA ILE A 165 3.94 11.41 10.44
C ILE A 165 5.32 11.97 10.72
N GLU A 166 6.27 11.67 9.84
CA GLU A 166 7.64 12.18 9.85
C GLU A 166 8.06 12.63 8.45
N TYR A 167 8.78 13.74 8.34
CA TYR A 167 9.41 14.15 7.07
C TYR A 167 10.79 13.52 6.89
N LEU A 168 11.03 12.91 5.73
CA LEU A 168 12.31 12.32 5.36
C LEU A 168 12.62 12.62 3.89
N ASN A 169 13.63 13.47 3.63
CA ASN A 169 14.13 13.78 2.29
C ASN A 169 13.03 14.22 1.29
N GLY A 170 12.08 15.05 1.73
CA GLY A 170 10.97 15.52 0.90
C GLY A 170 9.80 14.53 0.78
N TYR A 171 9.87 13.38 1.46
CA TYR A 171 8.77 12.41 1.58
C TYR A 171 8.18 12.45 2.98
N ILE A 172 6.95 11.96 3.08
CA ILE A 172 6.21 11.77 4.33
C ILE A 172 6.21 10.28 4.63
N ARG A 173 6.55 9.92 5.87
CA ARG A 173 6.42 8.57 6.42
C ARG A 173 5.36 8.55 7.51
N ILE A 174 4.64 7.44 7.60
CA ILE A 174 3.67 7.21 8.67
C ILE A 174 4.43 6.66 9.88
N SER A 175 4.25 7.27 11.07
CA SER A 175 4.92 6.78 12.27
C SER A 175 4.47 5.37 12.62
N SER A 176 5.39 4.54 13.13
CA SER A 176 5.08 3.17 13.57
C SER A 176 4.00 3.15 14.64
N ASP A 177 4.06 4.08 15.60
CA ASP A 177 3.12 4.16 16.72
C ASP A 177 1.70 4.46 16.25
N PHE A 178 1.56 5.37 15.27
CA PHE A 178 0.26 5.67 14.70
C PHE A 178 -0.27 4.49 13.86
N ALA A 179 0.59 3.89 13.03
CA ALA A 179 0.22 2.72 12.23
C ALA A 179 -0.27 1.57 13.12
N ASP A 180 0.45 1.26 14.20
CA ASP A 180 0.10 0.18 15.11
C ASP A 180 -1.19 0.49 15.88
N LYS A 181 -1.39 1.73 16.33
CA LYS A 181 -2.67 2.17 16.95
C LYS A 181 -3.87 1.95 16.03
N VAL A 182 -3.72 2.24 14.73
CA VAL A 182 -4.79 2.03 13.73
C VAL A 182 -5.04 0.54 13.51
N LYS A 183 -3.98 -0.28 13.40
CA LYS A 183 -4.09 -1.74 13.25
C LYS A 183 -4.82 -2.38 14.43
N THR A 184 -4.44 -2.04 15.67
CA THR A 184 -5.05 -2.62 16.89
C THR A 184 -6.51 -2.21 17.04
N ARG A 185 -6.87 -0.98 16.66
CA ARG A 185 -8.24 -0.43 16.77
C ARG A 185 -8.95 -0.36 15.42
N ARG A 186 -8.73 -1.34 14.53
CA ARG A 186 -9.27 -1.36 13.17
C ARG A 186 -10.77 -1.02 13.10
N ASN A 187 -11.60 -1.63 13.95
CA ASN A 187 -13.05 -1.41 13.93
C ASN A 187 -13.46 0.02 14.31
N TYR A 188 -12.71 0.69 15.20
CA TYR A 188 -12.93 2.09 15.55
C TYR A 188 -12.61 3.00 14.35
N PHE A 189 -11.46 2.80 13.72
CA PHE A 189 -11.05 3.59 12.55
C PHE A 189 -11.90 3.32 11.30
N MET A 190 -12.40 2.10 11.12
CA MET A 190 -13.38 1.79 10.07
C MET A 190 -14.71 2.55 10.26
N LYS A 191 -15.11 2.88 11.50
CA LYS A 191 -16.28 3.74 11.76
C LYS A 191 -16.02 5.20 11.36
N ILE A 192 -14.79 5.68 11.53
CA ILE A 192 -14.37 7.02 11.08
C ILE A 192 -14.46 7.12 9.56
N LEU A 193 -14.02 6.09 8.83
CA LEU A 193 -14.09 6.04 7.37
C LEU A 193 -15.51 5.89 6.80
N LYS A 194 -16.45 5.32 7.57
CA LYS A 194 -17.86 5.14 7.15
C LYS A 194 -18.64 6.45 7.01
N SER A 195 -18.10 7.61 7.39
CA SER A 195 -18.69 8.92 7.04
C SER A 195 -18.82 9.10 5.53
N ILE A 196 -17.88 8.56 4.74
CA ILE A 196 -17.87 8.58 3.26
C ILE A 196 -19.09 7.82 2.69
N ASN A 197 -19.60 6.79 3.38
CA ASN A 197 -20.83 6.09 2.97
C ASN A 197 -22.11 6.92 3.16
N ARG A 198 -22.08 8.03 3.92
CA ARG A 198 -23.22 8.95 4.03
C ARG A 198 -23.45 9.76 2.75
N ALA A 199 -22.41 9.98 1.96
CA ALA A 199 -22.51 10.51 0.59
C ALA A 199 -23.37 9.60 -0.30
N PHE A 200 -23.17 8.28 -0.17
CA PHE A 200 -23.95 7.26 -0.87
C PHE A 200 -25.42 7.27 -0.45
N LEU A 201 -25.70 7.55 0.82
CA LEU A 201 -27.07 7.74 1.32
C LEU A 201 -27.74 8.99 0.72
N LEU A 202 -27.01 10.09 0.50
CA LEU A 202 -27.57 11.27 -0.18
C LEU A 202 -27.83 11.06 -1.67
N LEU A 203 -27.00 10.24 -2.32
CA LEU A 203 -27.21 9.77 -3.69
C LEU A 203 -28.49 8.91 -3.79
N THR A 204 -28.87 8.18 -2.75
CA THR A 204 -30.07 7.32 -2.72
C THR A 204 -31.33 8.00 -2.16
N PHE A 205 -31.23 9.02 -1.30
CA PHE A 205 -32.38 9.65 -0.62
C PHE A 205 -32.93 10.97 -1.23
N GLY A 206 -32.71 11.22 -2.53
CA GLY A 206 -33.63 12.08 -3.31
C GLY A 206 -33.28 13.58 -3.46
N ILE A 207 -32.10 14.05 -3.07
CA ILE A 207 -31.66 15.44 -3.33
C ILE A 207 -31.11 15.59 -4.76
N LEU A 208 -30.40 14.58 -5.27
CA LEU A 208 -29.82 14.61 -6.61
C LEU A 208 -30.87 14.65 -7.74
N PRO A 209 -31.99 13.91 -7.71
CA PRO A 209 -33.04 14.00 -8.74
C PRO A 209 -33.63 15.39 -8.89
N GLN A 210 -33.75 16.16 -7.80
CA GLN A 210 -34.25 17.54 -7.86
C GLN A 210 -33.22 18.49 -8.46
N VAL A 211 -31.94 18.33 -8.12
CA VAL A 211 -30.82 19.08 -8.71
C VAL A 211 -30.63 18.70 -10.19
N PHE A 212 -30.70 17.41 -10.55
CA PHE A 212 -30.68 16.93 -11.94
C PHE A 212 -31.91 17.38 -12.71
N LYS A 213 -33.09 17.45 -12.09
CA LYS A 213 -34.32 17.98 -12.72
C LYS A 213 -34.22 19.49 -12.96
N LEU A 214 -33.59 20.24 -12.05
CA LEU A 214 -33.29 21.66 -12.24
C LEU A 214 -32.24 21.86 -13.36
N LEU A 215 -31.20 21.01 -13.38
CA LEU A 215 -30.12 21.06 -14.36
C LEU A 215 -30.54 20.55 -15.74
N SER A 216 -31.48 19.61 -15.83
CA SER A 216 -32.03 19.08 -17.11
C SER A 216 -33.03 20.01 -17.76
N GLN A 217 -33.70 20.86 -16.98
CA GLN A 217 -34.53 21.94 -17.49
C GLN A 217 -33.71 23.17 -17.92
N SER A 218 -32.56 23.39 -17.30
CA SER A 218 -31.62 24.42 -17.75
C SER A 218 -30.81 23.91 -18.95
N GLN A 219 -30.53 24.76 -19.95
CA GLN A 219 -29.59 24.42 -21.04
C GLN A 219 -28.16 24.12 -20.55
N ALA A 220 -27.90 24.16 -19.23
CA ALA A 220 -26.62 23.97 -18.61
C ALA A 220 -26.04 22.55 -18.72
N LEU A 221 -26.87 21.53 -18.93
CA LEU A 221 -26.37 20.18 -19.23
C LEU A 221 -25.60 20.12 -20.56
N LYS A 222 -25.74 21.11 -21.45
CA LYS A 222 -24.89 21.28 -22.65
C LYS A 222 -23.52 21.91 -22.36
N LEU A 223 -23.30 22.47 -21.16
CA LEU A 223 -22.03 23.08 -20.74
C LEU A 223 -21.08 22.08 -20.12
N PHE A 224 -21.64 21.06 -19.45
CA PHE A 224 -20.88 19.91 -19.00
C PHE A 224 -20.69 18.98 -20.20
N PRO A 225 -19.44 18.68 -20.63
CA PRO A 225 -19.19 17.74 -21.71
C PRO A 225 -19.47 16.32 -21.18
N LEU A 226 -20.76 16.01 -21.05
CA LEU A 226 -21.26 14.70 -20.61
C LEU A 226 -21.63 13.81 -21.80
N ARG A 227 -21.51 14.27 -23.05
CA ARG A 227 -22.02 13.53 -24.21
C ARG A 227 -21.15 13.37 -25.47
N ASP A 228 -20.08 14.13 -25.68
CA ASP A 228 -19.52 14.18 -27.05
C ASP A 228 -18.16 13.54 -27.29
N ASN A 229 -17.51 12.89 -26.33
CA ASN A 229 -16.40 11.98 -26.64
C ASN A 229 -16.15 11.01 -25.49
N GLU A 230 -16.07 9.72 -25.81
CA GLU A 230 -15.52 8.65 -24.95
C GLU A 230 -14.02 8.83 -24.67
N GLN A 231 -13.51 10.05 -24.54
CA GLN A 231 -12.28 10.26 -23.81
C GLN A 231 -12.64 10.09 -22.34
N GLN A 232 -12.51 8.85 -21.84
CA GLN A 232 -12.49 8.57 -20.40
C GLN A 232 -11.61 9.64 -19.74
N TYR A 233 -12.21 10.49 -18.90
CA TYR A 233 -11.46 11.41 -18.05
C TYR A 233 -10.46 10.58 -17.24
N MET A 234 -9.21 10.50 -17.72
CA MET A 234 -8.16 9.69 -17.12
C MET A 234 -7.67 10.43 -15.89
N LEU A 235 -8.35 10.21 -14.76
CA LEU A 235 -7.89 10.68 -13.46
C LEU A 235 -6.52 10.06 -13.18
N GLU A 236 -5.57 10.91 -12.78
CA GLU A 236 -4.23 10.46 -12.42
C GLU A 236 -4.28 9.39 -11.31
N ASP A 237 -3.51 8.31 -11.48
CA ASP A 237 -3.38 7.28 -10.45
C ASP A 237 -2.54 7.82 -9.29
N SER A 238 -3.21 8.13 -8.18
CA SER A 238 -2.59 8.62 -6.96
C SER A 238 -1.51 7.67 -6.41
N LYS A 239 -1.61 6.35 -6.68
CA LYS A 239 -0.61 5.38 -6.21
C LYS A 239 0.77 5.60 -6.84
N ALA A 240 0.86 6.38 -7.92
CA ALA A 240 2.13 6.79 -8.52
C ALA A 240 3.01 7.58 -7.54
N TYR A 241 2.40 8.23 -6.55
CA TYR A 241 3.05 9.08 -5.54
C TYR A 241 3.48 8.31 -4.28
N LEU A 242 3.25 7.00 -4.23
CA LEU A 242 3.63 6.12 -3.12
C LEU A 242 4.85 5.29 -3.51
N PHE A 243 5.89 5.31 -2.68
CA PHE A 243 7.16 4.65 -2.97
C PHE A 243 7.62 3.74 -1.84
N ILE A 244 8.42 2.72 -2.18
CA ILE A 244 9.16 1.89 -1.23
C ILE A 244 10.62 1.85 -1.67
N SER A 245 11.55 1.86 -0.72
CA SER A 245 12.97 1.73 -1.06
C SER A 245 13.33 0.27 -1.33
N THR A 246 14.00 0.09 -2.46
CA THR A 246 14.59 -1.16 -2.95
C THR A 246 16.08 -0.92 -3.20
N ALA A 247 16.84 -1.95 -3.55
CA ALA A 247 18.27 -1.85 -3.86
C ALA A 247 18.57 -0.89 -5.03
N ASN A 248 17.61 -0.73 -5.95
CA ASN A 248 17.70 0.19 -7.08
C ASN A 248 17.12 1.59 -6.77
N GLY A 249 16.88 1.89 -5.49
CA GLY A 249 16.30 3.16 -5.02
C GLY A 249 14.79 3.09 -4.77
N LEU A 250 14.12 4.24 -4.77
CA LEU A 250 12.67 4.34 -4.52
C LEU A 250 11.86 3.85 -5.73
N THR A 251 11.03 2.82 -5.54
CA THR A 251 10.12 2.30 -6.56
C THR A 251 8.67 2.59 -6.23
N SER A 252 7.91 3.08 -7.21
CA SER A 252 6.48 3.42 -7.05
C SER A 252 5.58 2.18 -6.97
N ILE A 253 4.53 2.25 -6.14
CA ILE A 253 3.57 1.15 -5.95
C ILE A 253 2.59 0.99 -7.11
N ALA A 254 2.26 2.06 -7.84
CA ALA A 254 1.38 2.01 -9.01
C ALA A 254 1.95 1.22 -10.19
N THR A 255 3.23 0.83 -10.12
CA THR A 255 3.94 0.27 -11.25
C THR A 255 3.45 -1.16 -11.53
N SER A 256 2.47 -1.32 -12.42
CA SER A 256 2.00 -2.63 -12.91
C SER A 256 2.97 -3.18 -13.96
N LEU A 257 4.20 -3.52 -13.57
CA LEU A 257 5.14 -4.21 -14.46
C LEU A 257 4.84 -5.71 -14.44
N GLY A 258 4.51 -6.29 -15.59
CA GLY A 258 4.55 -7.75 -15.75
C GLY A 258 5.93 -8.30 -15.39
N LEU A 259 6.01 -9.61 -15.13
CA LEU A 259 7.24 -10.29 -14.69
C LEU A 259 8.46 -9.90 -15.53
N GLU A 260 8.32 -9.95 -16.86
CA GLU A 260 9.40 -9.65 -17.80
C GLU A 260 9.85 -8.19 -17.73
N ASN A 261 8.91 -7.25 -17.57
CA ASN A 261 9.24 -5.83 -17.43
C ASN A 261 9.87 -5.51 -16.06
N LEU A 262 9.47 -6.24 -15.00
CA LEU A 262 10.12 -6.17 -13.70
C LEU A 262 11.55 -6.72 -13.76
N ALA A 263 11.76 -7.83 -14.47
CA ALA A 263 13.07 -8.40 -14.74
C ALA A 263 13.95 -7.46 -15.59
N LYS A 264 13.39 -6.88 -16.66
CA LYS A 264 14.03 -5.88 -17.52
C LYS A 264 14.63 -4.74 -16.69
N LYS A 265 13.79 -4.17 -15.81
CA LYS A 265 14.17 -3.07 -14.92
C LYS A 265 15.21 -3.51 -13.88
N ALA A 266 15.06 -4.70 -13.30
CA ALA A 266 15.96 -5.24 -12.29
C ALA A 266 17.37 -5.53 -12.85
N LEU A 267 17.44 -6.11 -14.05
CA LEU A 267 18.67 -6.56 -14.69
C LEU A 267 19.32 -5.48 -15.59
N SER A 268 18.58 -4.41 -15.90
CA SER A 268 19.00 -3.38 -16.88
C SER A 268 19.41 -4.01 -18.23
N ALA A 269 18.63 -5.00 -18.67
CA ALA A 269 18.83 -5.78 -19.90
C ALA A 269 17.59 -5.64 -20.78
N ASP A 270 17.70 -5.91 -22.08
CA ASP A 270 16.53 -5.94 -22.96
C ASP A 270 15.76 -7.25 -22.85
N LEU A 271 14.46 -7.22 -23.20
CA LEU A 271 13.57 -8.40 -23.05
C LEU A 271 14.09 -9.62 -23.82
N ASN A 272 14.70 -9.39 -24.99
CA ASN A 272 15.25 -10.44 -25.85
C ASN A 272 16.50 -11.12 -25.25
N GLU A 273 17.12 -10.52 -24.23
CA GLU A 273 18.30 -11.03 -23.54
C GLU A 273 17.94 -11.81 -22.25
N LEU A 274 16.64 -11.88 -21.92
CA LEU A 274 16.15 -12.52 -20.72
C LEU A 274 15.81 -13.99 -20.97
N ASN A 275 16.32 -14.85 -20.11
CA ASN A 275 15.85 -16.22 -19.98
C ASN A 275 15.11 -16.38 -18.65
N VAL A 276 13.82 -16.72 -18.71
CA VAL A 276 12.95 -16.91 -17.54
C VAL A 276 12.71 -18.39 -17.34
N GLU A 277 13.17 -18.92 -16.22
CA GLU A 277 13.04 -20.33 -15.84
C GLU A 277 12.19 -20.42 -14.57
N LYS A 278 11.13 -21.24 -14.57
CA LYS A 278 10.38 -21.49 -13.33
C LYS A 278 11.14 -22.52 -12.48
N ILE A 279 11.68 -22.08 -11.35
CA ILE A 279 12.53 -22.92 -10.47
C ILE A 279 11.78 -23.51 -9.27
N GLY A 280 10.54 -23.09 -9.03
CA GLY A 280 9.75 -23.66 -7.95
C GLY A 280 8.34 -23.11 -7.85
N GLY A 281 7.58 -23.71 -6.94
CA GLY A 281 6.30 -23.18 -6.49
C GLY A 281 5.21 -24.21 -6.27
N ILE A 282 5.03 -24.61 -5.00
CA ILE A 282 3.80 -25.29 -4.55
C ILE A 282 2.71 -24.24 -4.24
N PHE A 283 3.10 -23.09 -3.65
CA PHE A 283 2.17 -22.02 -3.19
C PHE A 283 2.41 -20.63 -3.79
N ASN A 284 3.64 -20.33 -4.21
CA ASN A 284 4.06 -19.13 -4.93
C ASN A 284 4.83 -19.57 -6.16
N ASP A 285 4.63 -18.94 -7.32
CA ASP A 285 5.49 -19.23 -8.46
C ASP A 285 6.82 -18.50 -8.27
N VAL A 286 7.92 -19.25 -8.28
CA VAL A 286 9.28 -18.71 -8.16
C VAL A 286 9.98 -18.88 -9.50
N TYR A 287 10.44 -17.76 -10.05
CA TYR A 287 11.10 -17.68 -11.34
C TYR A 287 12.54 -17.23 -11.17
N LEU A 288 13.48 -17.94 -11.76
CA LEU A 288 14.85 -17.50 -11.96
C LEU A 288 14.91 -16.76 -13.29
N VAL A 289 15.36 -15.52 -13.28
CA VAL A 289 15.58 -14.75 -14.51
C VAL A 289 17.07 -14.49 -14.68
N ARG A 290 17.58 -14.85 -15.85
CA ARG A 290 18.97 -14.70 -16.24
C ARG A 290 19.06 -13.67 -17.35
N ALA A 291 19.99 -12.73 -17.24
CA ALA A 291 20.40 -11.86 -18.35
C ALA A 291 21.89 -12.07 -18.60
N ALA A 292 22.26 -12.35 -19.85
CA ALA A 292 23.64 -12.40 -20.28
C ALA A 292 24.00 -11.09 -20.97
N ARG A 293 24.90 -10.30 -20.38
CA ARG A 293 25.40 -9.05 -20.98
C ARG A 293 26.92 -9.02 -20.94
N ASN A 294 27.55 -8.92 -22.12
CA ASN A 294 29.00 -8.82 -22.29
C ASN A 294 29.81 -9.85 -21.47
N GLY A 295 29.40 -11.13 -21.49
CA GLY A 295 30.10 -12.22 -20.79
C GLY A 295 29.84 -12.34 -19.28
N ASN A 296 29.09 -11.41 -18.67
CA ASN A 296 28.64 -11.49 -17.29
C ASN A 296 27.16 -11.90 -17.20
N GLU A 297 26.89 -13.06 -16.60
CA GLU A 297 25.53 -13.55 -16.33
C GLU A 297 25.01 -12.93 -15.02
N LYS A 298 23.96 -12.11 -15.11
CA LYS A 298 23.24 -11.59 -13.94
C LYS A 298 21.99 -12.43 -13.68
N LYS A 299 21.74 -12.77 -12.42
CA LYS A 299 20.61 -13.60 -11.99
C LYS A 299 19.76 -12.89 -10.96
N VAL A 300 18.45 -12.96 -11.11
CA VAL A 300 17.47 -12.50 -10.11
C VAL A 300 16.39 -13.54 -9.91
N VAL A 301 15.76 -13.52 -8.75
CA VAL A 301 14.61 -14.37 -8.43
C VAL A 301 13.37 -13.50 -8.36
N ILE A 302 12.33 -13.87 -9.09
CA ILE A 302 11.01 -13.24 -9.02
C ILE A 302 10.05 -14.21 -8.35
N LYS A 303 9.43 -13.81 -7.23
CA LYS A 303 8.33 -14.57 -6.61
C LYS A 303 6.98 -13.93 -6.93
N SER A 304 6.00 -14.76 -7.26
CA SER A 304 4.61 -14.38 -7.52
C SER A 304 3.68 -14.95 -6.45
N PHE A 305 2.99 -14.06 -5.73
CA PHE A 305 2.10 -14.41 -4.62
C PHE A 305 0.65 -14.45 -5.08
N ARG A 306 0.18 -15.60 -5.55
CA ARG A 306 -1.23 -15.80 -5.91
C ARG A 306 -2.13 -15.81 -4.65
N ASP A 307 -3.40 -15.43 -4.82
CA ASP A 307 -4.36 -15.57 -3.72
C ASP A 307 -4.71 -17.03 -3.49
N TRP A 308 -4.85 -17.42 -2.22
CA TRP A 308 -5.12 -18.80 -1.82
C TRP A 308 -6.62 -19.12 -1.73
N THR A 309 -7.47 -18.42 -2.47
CA THR A 309 -8.94 -18.64 -2.48
C THR A 309 -9.37 -19.93 -3.20
N GLY A 310 -8.41 -20.71 -3.73
CA GLY A 310 -8.66 -21.83 -4.64
C GLY A 310 -9.04 -23.17 -4.00
N PHE A 311 -8.14 -23.90 -3.32
CA PHE A 311 -8.37 -25.33 -3.03
C PHE A 311 -7.54 -25.84 -1.83
N LYS A 312 -8.15 -26.72 -1.01
CA LYS A 312 -7.59 -27.60 0.06
C LYS A 312 -7.02 -27.00 1.37
N TRP A 313 -6.88 -25.68 1.55
CA TRP A 313 -6.23 -25.11 2.76
C TRP A 313 -7.16 -24.47 3.81
N VAL A 314 -8.45 -24.33 3.50
CA VAL A 314 -9.49 -23.97 4.48
C VAL A 314 -9.50 -24.92 5.69
N PRO A 315 -9.26 -26.24 5.54
CA PRO A 315 -9.10 -27.13 6.69
C PRO A 315 -7.89 -26.79 7.55
N LEU A 316 -6.69 -26.58 6.99
CA LEU A 316 -5.50 -26.31 7.80
C LEU A 316 -5.60 -24.98 8.58
N SER A 317 -6.21 -23.96 7.97
CA SER A 317 -6.48 -22.70 8.66
C SER A 317 -7.54 -22.83 9.76
N LEU A 318 -8.52 -23.74 9.62
CA LEU A 318 -9.49 -24.08 10.68
C LEU A 318 -8.84 -24.87 11.84
N TRP A 319 -7.91 -25.77 11.55
CA TRP A 319 -7.19 -26.60 12.54
C TRP A 319 -6.08 -25.86 13.30
N THR A 320 -5.69 -24.66 12.83
CA THR A 320 -4.70 -23.79 13.48
C THR A 320 -5.32 -22.52 14.10
N ILE A 321 -6.66 -22.42 14.10
CA ILE A 321 -7.40 -21.39 14.85
C ILE A 321 -6.99 -21.49 16.33
N GLY A 322 -6.28 -20.47 16.81
CA GLY A 322 -5.82 -20.38 18.19
C GLY A 322 -4.33 -20.65 18.42
N THR A 323 -3.59 -21.15 17.41
CA THR A 323 -2.14 -21.42 17.54
C THR A 323 -1.28 -20.56 16.61
N LYS A 324 -1.70 -20.32 15.35
CA LYS A 324 -0.94 -19.47 14.41
C LYS A 324 -1.81 -18.85 13.30
N ASN A 325 -1.67 -17.54 13.06
CA ASN A 325 -2.42 -16.81 12.03
C ASN A 325 -1.68 -16.77 10.68
N PHE A 326 -1.99 -17.69 9.77
CA PHE A 326 -1.45 -17.69 8.40
C PHE A 326 -2.03 -16.54 7.54
N ALA A 327 -1.20 -15.90 6.71
CA ALA A 327 -1.63 -14.86 5.80
C ALA A 327 -2.24 -15.46 4.51
N LEU A 328 -3.57 -15.60 4.46
CA LEU A 328 -4.26 -16.26 3.32
C LEU A 328 -4.34 -15.41 2.03
N SER A 329 -4.02 -14.13 2.10
CA SER A 329 -3.99 -13.23 0.93
C SER A 329 -2.59 -13.17 0.33
N GLY A 330 -2.47 -13.37 -0.98
CA GLY A 330 -1.18 -13.26 -1.68
C GLY A 330 -0.56 -11.87 -1.52
N ARG A 331 -1.41 -10.83 -1.44
CA ARG A 331 -0.98 -9.47 -1.13
C ARG A 331 -0.36 -9.36 0.27
N LYS A 332 -1.00 -9.91 1.31
CA LYS A 332 -0.44 -9.88 2.67
C LYS A 332 0.88 -10.65 2.79
N ARG A 333 1.02 -11.78 2.10
CA ARG A 333 2.26 -12.58 2.07
C ARG A 333 3.39 -11.81 1.39
N LEU A 334 3.12 -11.17 0.25
CA LEU A 334 4.07 -10.25 -0.39
C LEU A 334 4.48 -9.10 0.53
N GLU A 335 3.51 -8.46 1.19
CA GLU A 335 3.79 -7.34 2.08
C GLU A 335 4.67 -7.75 3.27
N LYS A 336 4.40 -8.92 3.88
CA LYS A 336 5.22 -9.50 4.94
C LYS A 336 6.64 -9.82 4.47
N GLU A 337 6.76 -10.52 3.34
CA GLU A 337 8.04 -10.87 2.72
C GLU A 337 8.90 -9.60 2.57
N CYS A 338 8.37 -8.55 1.96
CA CYS A 338 9.11 -7.31 1.72
C CYS A 338 9.44 -6.56 3.02
N SER A 339 8.48 -6.43 3.93
CA SER A 339 8.63 -5.67 5.18
C SER A 339 9.68 -6.30 6.10
N ILE A 340 9.59 -7.61 6.33
CA ILE A 340 10.51 -8.33 7.22
C ILE A 340 11.88 -8.49 6.56
N ASN A 341 11.95 -8.80 5.27
CA ASN A 341 13.23 -8.87 4.54
C ASN A 341 14.00 -7.55 4.70
N ARG A 342 13.36 -6.41 4.39
CA ARG A 342 14.01 -5.11 4.49
C ARG A 342 14.43 -4.76 5.92
N PHE A 343 13.60 -5.10 6.90
CA PHE A 343 13.95 -4.92 8.32
C PHE A 343 15.19 -5.74 8.69
N LEU A 344 15.23 -7.03 8.38
CA LEU A 344 16.37 -7.91 8.69
C LEU A 344 17.64 -7.50 7.94
N TYR A 345 17.52 -7.13 6.66
CA TYR A 345 18.61 -6.60 5.84
C TYR A 345 19.22 -5.34 6.48
N SER A 346 18.38 -4.40 6.93
CA SER A 346 18.83 -3.17 7.61
C SER A 346 19.55 -3.41 8.94
N ARG A 347 19.37 -4.61 9.53
CA ARG A 347 20.01 -5.06 10.78
C ARG A 347 21.23 -5.95 10.52
N GLY A 348 21.65 -6.10 9.26
CA GLY A 348 22.87 -6.82 8.88
C GLY A 348 22.68 -8.34 8.74
N PHE A 349 21.45 -8.86 8.75
CA PHE A 349 21.20 -10.28 8.48
C PHE A 349 21.34 -10.57 6.99
N ALA A 350 21.83 -11.77 6.69
CA ALA A 350 21.87 -12.28 5.33
C ALA A 350 20.45 -12.72 4.93
N VAL A 351 19.80 -11.90 4.11
CA VAL A 351 18.54 -12.16 3.43
C VAL A 351 18.68 -11.67 2.00
N PRO A 352 17.96 -12.28 1.02
CA PRO A 352 18.05 -11.85 -0.37
C PRO A 352 17.71 -10.37 -0.53
N MET A 353 18.65 -9.59 -1.08
CA MET A 353 18.46 -8.17 -1.35
C MET A 353 17.23 -7.93 -2.25
N LEU A 354 16.33 -7.06 -1.79
CA LEU A 354 15.12 -6.67 -2.53
C LEU A 354 15.48 -5.73 -3.69
N ILE A 355 15.38 -6.21 -4.93
CA ILE A 355 15.73 -5.44 -6.13
C ILE A 355 14.55 -4.59 -6.62
N GLY A 356 13.36 -5.17 -6.62
CA GLY A 356 12.14 -4.51 -7.09
C GLY A 356 10.87 -5.20 -6.63
N MET A 357 9.73 -4.54 -6.81
CA MET A 357 8.42 -5.14 -6.51
C MET A 357 7.35 -4.60 -7.46
N ASN A 358 6.31 -5.40 -7.67
CA ASN A 358 5.05 -4.97 -8.26
C ASN A 358 3.90 -5.44 -7.34
N PRO A 359 3.46 -4.60 -6.38
CA PRO A 359 2.35 -4.95 -5.49
C PRO A 359 1.03 -5.24 -6.22
N ALA A 360 0.76 -4.55 -7.34
CA ALA A 360 -0.45 -4.75 -8.13
C ALA A 360 -0.48 -6.14 -8.80
N GLY A 361 0.67 -6.57 -9.34
CA GLY A 361 0.86 -7.92 -9.89
C GLY A 361 1.23 -8.99 -8.86
N LYS A 362 1.33 -8.61 -7.58
CA LYS A 362 1.78 -9.45 -6.46
C LYS A 362 3.15 -10.13 -6.71
N LEU A 363 4.07 -9.38 -7.30
CA LEU A 363 5.42 -9.83 -7.62
C LEU A 363 6.46 -9.16 -6.72
N VAL A 364 7.51 -9.90 -6.38
CA VAL A 364 8.74 -9.37 -5.81
C VAL A 364 9.94 -9.87 -6.60
N CYS A 365 10.93 -9.00 -6.82
CA CYS A 365 12.19 -9.32 -7.47
C CYS A 365 13.32 -9.16 -6.45
N MET A 366 14.12 -10.20 -6.27
CA MET A 366 15.18 -10.33 -5.28
C MET A 366 16.47 -10.80 -5.94
N GLU A 367 17.59 -10.61 -5.25
CA GLU A 367 18.86 -11.21 -5.68
C GLU A 367 18.77 -12.74 -5.73
N TYR A 368 19.47 -13.33 -6.69
CA TYR A 368 19.74 -14.76 -6.66
C TYR A 368 20.95 -15.03 -5.77
N VAL A 369 20.74 -15.80 -4.70
CA VAL A 369 21.82 -16.20 -3.78
C VAL A 369 22.30 -17.59 -4.17
N GLU A 370 23.58 -17.70 -4.54
CA GLU A 370 24.19 -18.98 -4.87
C GLU A 370 24.72 -19.68 -3.62
N GLY A 371 24.33 -20.94 -3.43
CA GLY A 371 24.80 -21.76 -2.32
C GLY A 371 24.08 -23.09 -2.19
N GLU A 372 24.24 -23.69 -1.03
CA GLU A 372 23.67 -24.99 -0.68
C GLU A 372 22.55 -24.83 0.36
N THR A 373 21.41 -25.50 0.18
CA THR A 373 20.32 -25.47 1.15
C THR A 373 20.71 -26.18 2.44
N ILE A 374 20.24 -25.67 3.59
CA ILE A 374 20.50 -26.32 4.89
C ILE A 374 19.87 -27.71 4.95
N GLU A 375 18.80 -27.97 4.19
CA GLU A 375 18.26 -29.32 3.98
C GLU A 375 19.32 -30.34 3.53
N LYS A 376 20.21 -29.98 2.58
CA LYS A 376 21.29 -30.85 2.12
C LYS A 376 22.33 -31.09 3.21
N VAL A 377 22.68 -30.05 3.97
CA VAL A 377 23.58 -30.13 5.12
C VAL A 377 23.01 -31.10 6.17
N VAL A 378 21.73 -30.96 6.51
CA VAL A 378 21.04 -31.85 7.46
C VAL A 378 21.03 -33.29 6.93
N LYS A 379 20.70 -33.51 5.65
CA LYS A 379 20.71 -34.86 5.05
C LYS A 379 22.08 -35.53 5.12
N ARG A 380 23.18 -34.78 4.91
CA ARG A 380 24.54 -35.34 5.04
C ARG A 380 24.83 -35.79 6.46
N ILE A 381 24.49 -34.97 7.45
CA ILE A 381 24.65 -35.32 8.86
C ILE A 381 23.86 -36.58 9.19
N MET A 382 22.59 -36.64 8.77
CA MET A 382 21.67 -37.74 9.14
C MET A 382 21.99 -39.06 8.43
N ARG A 383 22.60 -39.02 7.24
CA ARG A 383 22.96 -40.25 6.49
C ARG A 383 24.28 -40.87 6.94
N GLY A 384 25.15 -40.10 7.60
CA GLY A 384 26.45 -40.61 8.07
C GLY A 384 27.41 -41.04 6.95
N GLU A 385 27.12 -40.69 5.69
CA GLU A 385 27.91 -41.08 4.50
C GLU A 385 29.20 -40.25 4.32
N SER A 386 29.52 -39.36 5.28
CA SER A 386 30.63 -38.40 5.21
C SER A 386 31.66 -38.66 6.30
N SER A 387 32.89 -38.18 6.12
CA SER A 387 33.94 -38.33 7.13
C SER A 387 33.55 -37.62 8.44
N GLU A 388 34.07 -38.07 9.59
CA GLU A 388 33.82 -37.40 10.89
C GLU A 388 34.15 -35.90 10.84
N LYS A 389 35.19 -35.52 10.08
CA LYS A 389 35.61 -34.13 9.91
C LYS A 389 34.58 -33.30 9.12
N ASP A 390 33.92 -33.91 8.15
CA ASP A 390 32.86 -33.26 7.36
C ASP A 390 31.58 -33.11 8.18
N ILE A 391 31.24 -34.12 8.98
CA ILE A 391 30.10 -34.07 9.92
C ILE A 391 30.32 -32.95 10.94
N GLU A 392 31.51 -32.84 11.54
CA GLU A 392 31.84 -31.76 12.48
C GLU A 392 31.73 -30.37 11.81
N LYS A 393 32.10 -30.26 10.54
CA LYS A 393 31.94 -29.02 9.76
C LYS A 393 30.46 -28.68 9.56
N ASP A 394 29.64 -29.66 9.16
CA ASP A 394 28.21 -29.47 8.96
C ASP A 394 27.49 -29.16 10.28
N LEU A 395 27.88 -29.76 11.40
CA LEU A 395 27.35 -29.44 12.73
C LEU A 395 27.66 -27.98 13.15
N LYS A 396 28.83 -27.45 12.79
CA LYS A 396 29.15 -26.01 12.98
C LYS A 396 28.23 -25.11 12.15
N VAL A 397 27.83 -25.53 10.96
CA VAL A 397 26.83 -24.81 10.14
C VAL A 397 25.49 -24.79 10.85
N ILE A 398 25.02 -25.92 11.40
CA ILE A 398 23.76 -25.98 12.16
C ILE A 398 23.81 -25.12 13.44
N ARG A 399 24.94 -25.10 14.16
CA ARG A 399 25.12 -24.22 15.32
C ARG A 399 24.92 -22.75 14.94
N ARG A 400 25.52 -22.31 13.83
CA ARG A 400 25.36 -20.94 13.30
C ARG A 400 23.92 -20.63 12.86
N VAL A 401 23.18 -21.61 12.34
CA VAL A 401 21.75 -21.45 12.04
C VAL A 401 21.00 -21.10 13.34
N GLY A 402 21.21 -21.87 14.40
CA GLY A 402 20.62 -21.61 15.71
C GLY A 402 21.00 -20.25 16.30
N GLU A 403 22.27 -19.86 16.21
CA GLU A 403 22.75 -18.54 16.65
C GLU A 403 22.06 -17.40 15.90
N ASN A 404 21.92 -17.51 14.57
CA ASN A 404 21.25 -16.49 13.78
C ASN A 404 19.76 -16.42 14.09
N MET A 405 19.08 -17.55 14.26
CA MET A 405 17.67 -17.58 14.68
C MET A 405 17.49 -16.88 16.04
N ALA A 406 18.36 -17.15 17.01
CA ALA A 406 18.32 -16.50 18.32
C ALA A 406 18.51 -14.97 18.21
N LYS A 407 19.42 -14.50 17.35
CA LYS A 407 19.61 -13.07 17.09
C LYS A 407 18.38 -12.42 16.43
N ILE A 408 17.73 -13.10 15.49
CA ILE A 408 16.47 -12.64 14.88
C ILE A 408 15.36 -12.56 15.94
N HIS A 409 15.23 -13.57 16.80
CA HIS A 409 14.28 -13.59 17.91
C HIS A 409 14.51 -12.47 18.93
N ALA A 410 15.76 -12.07 19.15
CA ALA A 410 16.12 -10.95 20.02
C ALA A 410 15.64 -9.59 19.46
N LEU A 411 15.45 -9.48 18.13
CA LEU A 411 14.84 -8.31 17.50
C LEU A 411 13.30 -8.32 17.56
N GLY A 412 12.69 -9.30 18.23
CA GLY A 412 11.23 -9.46 18.27
C GLY A 412 10.65 -9.97 16.96
N ILE A 413 11.44 -10.65 16.11
CA ILE A 413 10.97 -11.27 14.87
C ILE A 413 10.97 -12.78 15.04
N THR A 414 9.94 -13.45 14.54
CA THR A 414 9.90 -14.91 14.32
C THR A 414 9.76 -15.20 12.84
N LEU A 415 10.46 -16.19 12.33
CA LEU A 415 10.57 -16.53 10.91
C LEU A 415 9.32 -17.27 10.39
N GLY A 416 8.73 -18.12 11.21
CA GLY A 416 7.45 -18.78 10.94
C GLY A 416 7.48 -19.95 9.95
N ASP A 417 8.42 -20.04 8.99
CA ASP A 417 8.60 -21.26 8.19
C ASP A 417 10.09 -21.64 8.19
N THR A 418 10.54 -22.20 9.31
CA THR A 418 11.96 -22.48 9.59
C THR A 418 12.41 -23.83 9.06
N LYS A 419 11.79 -24.36 8.00
CA LYS A 419 12.27 -25.58 7.37
C LYS A 419 13.72 -25.41 6.89
N PRO A 420 14.55 -26.47 6.95
CA PRO A 420 15.92 -26.42 6.43
C PRO A 420 16.03 -26.01 4.95
N GLU A 421 14.98 -26.23 4.14
CA GLU A 421 14.92 -25.81 2.73
C GLU A 421 14.78 -24.29 2.53
N ASN A 422 14.27 -23.57 3.54
CA ASN A 422 14.12 -22.11 3.54
C ASN A 422 15.37 -21.38 4.06
N MET A 423 16.49 -22.09 4.20
CA MET A 423 17.77 -21.52 4.58
C MET A 423 18.87 -22.00 3.64
N LEU A 424 19.84 -21.13 3.38
CA LEU A 424 20.90 -21.39 2.41
C LEU A 424 22.26 -20.99 2.95
N LEU A 425 23.22 -21.90 2.92
CA LEU A 425 24.63 -21.63 3.12
C LEU A 425 25.22 -21.09 1.81
N ALA A 426 25.43 -19.78 1.75
CA ALA A 426 25.95 -19.12 0.57
C ALA A 426 27.45 -19.37 0.40
N LYS A 427 27.96 -19.17 -0.83
CA LYS A 427 29.40 -19.30 -1.14
C LYS A 427 30.31 -18.39 -0.31
N ASP A 428 29.79 -17.25 0.15
CA ASP A 428 30.48 -16.33 1.05
C ASP A 428 30.54 -16.83 2.51
N GLY A 429 29.97 -18.00 2.78
CA GLY A 429 29.95 -18.63 4.08
C GLY A 429 28.89 -18.07 5.03
N ARG A 430 27.96 -17.20 4.60
CA ARG A 430 26.84 -16.71 5.43
C ARG A 430 25.60 -17.61 5.30
N ILE A 431 24.73 -17.56 6.31
CA ILE A 431 23.44 -18.25 6.29
C ILE A 431 22.37 -17.26 5.86
N TYR A 432 21.82 -17.48 4.67
CA TYR A 432 20.70 -16.71 4.15
C TYR A 432 19.38 -17.30 4.61
N PHE A 433 18.50 -16.45 5.13
CA PHE A 433 17.10 -16.81 5.38
C PHE A 433 16.25 -16.45 4.17
N LEU A 434 15.55 -17.45 3.65
CA LEU A 434 14.67 -17.38 2.51
C LEU A 434 13.22 -17.48 3.00
N ASP A 435 12.29 -16.99 2.19
CA ASP A 435 10.84 -17.14 2.40
C ASP A 435 10.34 -16.67 3.77
N LEU A 436 10.25 -15.35 3.91
CA LEU A 436 9.83 -14.61 5.09
C LEU A 436 8.33 -14.28 5.07
N GLU A 437 7.55 -14.86 4.16
CA GLU A 437 6.12 -14.56 4.02
C GLU A 437 5.27 -14.98 5.23
N GLN A 438 5.76 -15.94 6.03
CA GLN A 438 5.15 -16.38 7.28
C GLN A 438 5.78 -15.71 8.51
N ALA A 439 6.80 -14.87 8.32
CA ALA A 439 7.44 -14.17 9.41
C ALA A 439 6.48 -13.16 10.05
N SER A 440 6.71 -12.88 11.34
CA SER A 440 5.89 -11.96 12.10
C SER A 440 6.67 -11.27 13.21
N ARG A 441 6.18 -10.11 13.63
CA ARG A 441 6.66 -9.39 14.81
C ARG A 441 6.00 -9.98 16.06
N ASN A 442 6.79 -10.26 17.09
CA ASN A 442 6.38 -10.80 18.37
C ASN A 442 5.55 -12.11 18.27
N GLY A 443 5.92 -12.98 17.32
CA GLY A 443 5.33 -14.32 17.20
C GLY A 443 5.90 -15.32 18.22
N ASP A 444 5.50 -16.58 18.07
CA ASP A 444 5.96 -17.68 18.92
C ASP A 444 7.37 -18.16 18.50
N LYS A 445 8.36 -17.92 19.37
CA LYS A 445 9.74 -18.34 19.16
C LYS A 445 9.93 -19.85 19.29
N ALA A 446 9.12 -20.51 20.11
CA ALA A 446 9.20 -21.96 20.30
C ALA A 446 8.76 -22.69 19.03
N TRP A 447 7.78 -22.13 18.32
CA TRP A 447 7.37 -22.64 17.01
C TRP A 447 8.54 -22.74 16.03
N ASP A 448 9.32 -21.67 15.87
CA ASP A 448 10.46 -21.63 14.95
C ASP A 448 11.48 -22.74 15.24
N VAL A 449 11.76 -22.99 16.52
CA VAL A 449 12.69 -24.06 16.93
C VAL A 449 12.09 -25.43 16.70
N ALA A 450 10.83 -25.62 17.08
CA ALA A 450 10.13 -26.90 16.94
C ALA A 450 9.99 -27.31 15.46
N GLU A 451 9.65 -26.36 14.58
CA GLU A 451 9.51 -26.61 13.14
C GLU A 451 10.85 -26.98 12.50
N PHE A 452 11.94 -26.25 12.81
CA PHE A 452 13.27 -26.58 12.31
C PHE A 452 13.71 -27.99 12.72
N LEU A 453 13.52 -28.35 14.00
CA LEU A 453 13.87 -29.67 14.53
C LEU A 453 12.99 -30.77 13.92
N TYR A 454 11.68 -30.55 13.82
CA TYR A 454 10.74 -31.51 13.28
C TYR A 454 11.05 -31.85 11.82
N TYR A 455 11.28 -30.84 10.96
CA TYR A 455 11.61 -31.08 9.56
C TYR A 455 13.03 -31.63 9.39
N SER A 456 14.00 -31.20 10.21
CA SER A 456 15.32 -31.83 10.23
C SER A 456 15.27 -33.32 10.60
N GLY A 457 14.44 -33.67 11.57
CA GLY A 457 14.26 -35.05 12.03
C GLY A 457 13.63 -35.98 10.99
N ARG A 458 12.89 -35.47 9.99
CA ARG A 458 12.33 -36.31 8.92
C ARG A 458 13.38 -37.00 8.06
N TYR A 459 14.62 -36.52 8.11
CA TYR A 459 15.73 -37.09 7.34
C TYR A 459 16.55 -38.12 8.12
N THR A 460 16.22 -38.39 9.39
CA THR A 460 16.75 -39.57 10.08
C THR A 460 16.21 -40.81 9.37
N GLN A 461 17.06 -41.81 9.10
CA GLN A 461 16.56 -43.12 8.68
C GLN A 461 15.48 -43.56 9.70
N MET A 462 14.28 -43.89 9.23
CA MET A 462 13.32 -44.58 10.09
C MET A 462 14.05 -45.81 10.62
N PHE A 463 14.17 -45.91 11.94
CA PHE A 463 14.83 -47.01 12.62
C PHE A 463 14.38 -48.36 12.06
N ASP A 464 15.21 -48.97 11.21
CA ASP A 464 15.21 -50.43 11.03
C ASP A 464 15.79 -51.01 12.32
N GLY A 465 14.93 -51.16 13.32
CA GLY A 465 15.34 -51.68 14.63
C GLY A 465 14.57 -51.13 15.82
N ILE A 466 13.25 -51.02 15.75
CA ILE A 466 12.47 -51.06 17.00
C ILE A 466 12.38 -52.53 17.41
N GLU A 467 13.38 -53.04 18.13
CA GLU A 467 13.12 -54.17 19.00
C GLU A 467 12.01 -53.74 19.96
N ARG A 468 10.86 -54.41 19.86
CA ARG A 468 9.79 -54.27 20.85
C ARG A 468 10.41 -54.62 22.20
N VAL A 469 10.65 -53.61 23.03
CA VAL A 469 10.90 -53.81 24.45
C VAL A 469 9.67 -54.55 24.99
N LYS A 470 9.81 -55.86 25.20
CA LYS A 470 8.85 -56.62 25.98
C LYS A 470 8.97 -56.10 27.40
N LEU A 471 7.93 -55.42 27.87
CA LEU A 471 7.72 -55.17 29.28
C LEU A 471 7.67 -56.56 29.97
N VAL A 472 8.67 -56.82 30.82
CA VAL A 472 8.67 -57.92 31.78
C VAL A 472 7.91 -57.46 33.01
#